data_AF-A0A1Q3N057-F1
#
_entry.id   AF-A0A1Q3N057-F1
#
_cell.length_a   1.000
_cell.length_b   1.000
_cell.length_c   1.000
_cell.angle_alpha   90.00
_cell.angle_beta   90.00
_cell.angle_gamma   90.00
#
_symmetry.space_group_name_H-M   'P 1'
#
loop_
_entity.id
_entity.type
_entity.pdbx_description
1 polymer ?
#
loop_
_entity_poly.entity_id
_entity_poly.type
_entity_poly.pdbx_seq_one_letter_code
_entity_poly.pdbx_strand_id
1 'polypeptide(L)'
;MLCPLLFFDVFLLKIYFKAGNLFTSGARHAVALYSSSDTIIVCELYSLINGQWTSTGSNIAMHIYAFSPAFFNVWLDDYNFDGYKDLKIDFYQSMGEAYTYGYILTFNQPGNTLTLHPGTIEIPDLDIDAKSKTLISTVYSNPHTDPEKFKEVSKYSWKNGTLRLLSKQQYRLQ
;
A
#
# COMPACT_ATOMS: atom_id res chain seq x y z
N MET A 1 10.16 -11.31 48.43
CA MET A 1 9.38 -11.91 47.32
C MET A 1 9.60 -11.01 46.11
N LEU A 2 10.58 -11.36 45.28
CA LEU A 2 11.01 -10.58 44.13
C LEU A 2 10.08 -10.91 42.96
N CYS A 3 9.29 -9.94 42.53
CA CYS A 3 8.55 -10.00 41.27
C CYS A 3 9.55 -9.71 40.14
N PRO A 4 9.84 -10.64 39.23
CA PRO A 4 10.69 -10.33 38.09
C PRO A 4 9.95 -9.34 37.19
N LEU A 5 10.61 -8.22 36.89
CA LEU A 5 10.24 -7.36 35.77
C LEU A 5 10.18 -8.22 34.51
N LEU A 6 8.96 -8.46 34.01
CA LEU A 6 8.75 -8.88 32.64
C LEU A 6 9.23 -7.75 31.74
N PHE A 7 10.32 -7.98 31.02
CA PHE A 7 10.63 -7.22 29.82
C PHE A 7 9.47 -7.45 28.84
N PHE A 8 8.61 -6.44 28.69
CA PHE A 8 7.78 -6.35 27.49
C PHE A 8 8.74 -6.05 26.35
N ASP A 9 9.04 -7.07 25.54
CA ASP A 9 9.50 -6.84 24.19
C ASP A 9 8.37 -6.09 23.48
N VAL A 10 8.51 -4.77 23.35
CA VAL A 10 7.49 -3.91 22.75
C VAL A 10 7.46 -4.24 21.27
N PHE A 11 6.66 -5.23 20.89
CA PHE A 11 6.20 -5.38 19.51
C PHE A 11 5.59 -4.04 19.12
N LEU A 12 6.31 -3.28 18.29
CA LEU A 12 5.90 -1.98 17.80
C LEU A 12 4.58 -2.16 17.04
N LEU A 13 3.47 -1.96 17.76
CA LEU A 13 2.13 -2.06 17.23
C LEU A 13 1.94 -0.90 16.24
N LYS A 14 2.05 -1.21 14.95
CA LYS A 14 1.79 -0.24 13.88
C LYS A 14 0.29 -0.19 13.68
N ILE A 15 -0.34 0.92 14.05
CA ILE A 15 -1.77 1.18 13.80
C ILE A 15 -1.90 2.42 12.94
N TYR A 16 -2.75 2.33 11.93
CA TYR A 16 -3.25 3.45 11.16
C TYR A 16 -4.78 3.42 11.16
N PHE A 17 -5.39 4.57 11.35
CA PHE A 17 -6.84 4.71 11.25
C PHE A 17 -7.17 6.01 10.52
N LYS A 18 -8.00 5.93 9.48
CA LYS A 18 -8.51 7.10 8.77
C LYS A 18 -9.99 6.92 8.47
N ALA A 19 -10.77 7.97 8.67
CA ALA A 19 -12.21 7.97 8.42
C ALA A 19 -12.63 9.22 7.64
N GLY A 20 -13.73 9.13 6.90
CA GLY A 20 -14.27 10.22 6.10
C GLY A 20 -14.83 9.75 4.76
N ASN A 21 -14.92 10.66 3.80
CA ASN A 21 -15.32 10.35 2.43
C ASN A 21 -14.11 9.83 1.64
N LEU A 22 -13.60 8.66 2.05
CA LEU A 22 -12.31 8.14 1.57
C LEU A 22 -12.37 7.74 0.10
N PHE A 23 -13.35 6.93 -0.27
CA PHE A 23 -13.45 6.33 -1.60
C PHE A 23 -14.49 6.99 -2.50
N THR A 24 -15.50 7.59 -1.89
CA THR A 24 -16.61 8.26 -2.59
C THR A 24 -16.99 9.54 -1.83
N SER A 25 -17.57 10.52 -2.53
CA SER A 25 -18.08 11.75 -1.90
C SER A 25 -19.39 11.55 -1.14
N GLY A 26 -20.18 10.54 -1.51
CA GLY A 26 -21.52 10.30 -0.97
C GLY A 26 -21.59 9.37 0.24
N ALA A 27 -20.52 8.63 0.55
CA ALA A 27 -20.51 7.68 1.65
C ALA A 27 -19.24 7.80 2.52
N ARG A 28 -19.44 7.74 3.83
CA ARG A 28 -18.37 7.76 4.82
C ARG A 28 -17.86 6.35 5.08
N HIS A 29 -16.55 6.20 4.92
CA HIS A 29 -15.80 4.98 5.16
C HIS A 29 -14.75 5.22 6.23
N ALA A 30 -14.29 4.16 6.88
CA ALA A 30 -13.09 4.16 7.68
C ALA A 30 -12.22 2.96 7.32
N VAL A 31 -10.91 3.17 7.31
CA VAL A 31 -9.90 2.13 7.11
C VAL A 31 -9.08 2.03 8.37
N ALA A 32 -8.94 0.82 8.90
CA ALA A 32 -8.00 0.49 9.95
C ALA A 32 -6.92 -0.43 9.37
N LEU A 33 -5.65 -0.08 9.56
CA LEU A 33 -4.53 -0.96 9.28
C LEU A 33 -3.80 -1.28 10.59
N TYR A 34 -3.49 -2.54 10.83
CA TYR A 34 -2.72 -2.93 12.01
C TYR A 34 -1.80 -4.13 11.75
N SER A 35 -0.67 -4.18 12.45
CA SER A 35 0.20 -5.37 12.46
C SER A 35 -0.45 -6.49 13.27
N SER A 36 -0.68 -7.65 12.66
CA SER A 36 -1.08 -8.88 13.38
C SER A 36 0.12 -9.77 13.72
N SER A 37 1.22 -9.60 12.99
CA SER A 37 2.55 -10.15 13.28
C SER A 37 3.62 -9.22 12.67
N ASP A 38 4.88 -9.59 12.77
CA ASP A 38 6.00 -8.83 12.20
C ASP A 38 5.93 -8.70 10.67
N THR A 39 5.26 -9.62 9.98
CA THR A 39 5.22 -9.67 8.51
C THR A 39 3.80 -9.62 7.94
N ILE A 40 2.79 -9.43 8.79
CA ILE A 40 1.39 -9.38 8.36
C ILE A 40 0.74 -8.08 8.83
N ILE A 41 0.30 -7.28 7.86
CA ILE A 41 -0.54 -6.11 8.08
C ILE A 41 -1.97 -6.46 7.66
N VAL A 42 -2.92 -6.23 8.56
CA VAL A 42 -4.36 -6.44 8.29
C VAL A 42 -4.99 -5.11 7.93
N CYS A 43 -5.82 -5.11 6.90
CA CYS A 43 -6.65 -3.97 6.49
C CYS A 43 -8.12 -4.30 6.70
N GLU A 44 -8.81 -3.47 7.49
CA GLU A 44 -10.24 -3.55 7.72
C GLU A 44 -10.96 -2.33 7.17
N LEU A 45 -12.09 -2.56 6.51
CA LEU A 45 -12.98 -1.52 6.01
C LEU A 45 -14.27 -1.45 6.85
N TYR A 46 -14.66 -0.23 7.15
CA TYR A 46 -15.89 0.12 7.85
C TYR A 46 -16.68 1.16 7.05
N SER A 47 -17.99 1.15 7.21
CA SER A 47 -18.90 2.18 6.67
C SER A 47 -19.77 2.78 7.76
N LEU A 48 -20.09 4.06 7.64
CA LEU A 48 -20.99 4.73 8.57
C LEU A 48 -22.44 4.53 8.12
N ILE A 49 -23.21 3.73 8.86
CA ILE A 49 -24.61 3.43 8.58
C ILE A 49 -25.42 3.90 9.79
N ASN A 50 -26.42 4.76 9.59
CA ASN A 50 -27.28 5.29 10.66
C ASN A 50 -26.48 5.88 11.85
N GLY A 51 -25.35 6.55 11.57
CA GLY A 51 -24.49 7.14 12.59
C GLY A 51 -23.57 6.17 13.32
N GLN A 52 -23.55 4.88 12.94
CA GLN A 52 -22.71 3.86 13.55
C GLN A 52 -21.73 3.27 12.54
N TRP A 53 -20.47 3.09 12.97
CA TRP A 53 -19.46 2.41 12.16
C TRP A 53 -19.74 0.91 12.15
N THR A 54 -19.96 0.35 10.97
CA THR A 54 -20.24 -1.07 10.76
C THR A 54 -19.13 -1.65 9.89
N SER A 55 -18.55 -2.78 10.29
CA SER A 55 -17.57 -3.49 9.46
C SER A 55 -18.25 -3.93 8.16
N THR A 56 -17.55 -3.77 7.02
CA THR A 56 -18.06 -4.26 5.73
C THR A 56 -17.74 -5.74 5.49
N GLY A 57 -17.05 -6.39 6.43
CA GLY A 57 -16.54 -7.76 6.28
C GLY A 57 -15.28 -7.85 5.42
N SER A 58 -14.79 -6.74 4.85
CA SER A 58 -13.48 -6.72 4.18
C SER A 58 -12.37 -6.70 5.24
N ASN A 59 -11.78 -7.87 5.49
CA ASN A 59 -10.57 -8.06 6.30
C ASN A 59 -9.50 -8.68 5.40
N ILE A 60 -8.52 -7.88 5.01
CA ILE A 60 -7.48 -8.26 4.05
C ILE A 60 -6.16 -8.39 4.81
N ALA A 61 -5.59 -9.61 4.80
CA ALA A 61 -4.24 -9.84 5.30
C ALA A 61 -3.21 -9.65 4.17
N MET A 62 -2.28 -8.73 4.38
CA MET A 62 -1.15 -8.46 3.50
C MET A 62 0.10 -9.09 4.08
N HIS A 63 0.70 -10.02 3.33
CA HIS A 63 1.90 -10.72 3.75
C HIS A 63 3.15 -10.06 3.15
N ILE A 64 4.14 -9.74 3.98
CA ILE A 64 5.38 -9.09 3.57
C ILE A 64 6.52 -10.08 3.83
N TYR A 65 6.90 -10.84 2.79
CA TYR A 65 7.89 -11.91 2.95
C TYR A 65 9.34 -11.41 2.92
N ALA A 66 9.59 -10.24 2.33
CA ALA A 66 10.93 -9.71 2.16
C ALA A 66 11.55 -9.19 3.47
N PHE A 67 10.75 -8.62 4.37
CA PHE A 67 11.20 -8.05 5.64
C PHE A 67 10.05 -7.77 6.61
N SER A 68 10.39 -7.50 7.88
CA SER A 68 9.48 -6.89 8.86
C SER A 68 9.49 -5.37 8.70
N PRO A 69 8.38 -4.72 8.28
CA PRO A 69 8.37 -3.27 8.12
C PRO A 69 8.69 -2.56 9.43
N ALA A 70 9.36 -1.41 9.38
CA ALA A 70 9.50 -0.48 10.49
C ALA A 70 8.30 0.46 10.58
N PHE A 71 7.78 0.91 9.43
CA PHE A 71 6.56 1.72 9.32
C PHE A 71 5.93 1.53 7.93
N PHE A 72 4.74 2.10 7.74
CA PHE A 72 4.08 2.15 6.44
C PHE A 72 3.39 3.49 6.20
N ASN A 73 3.27 3.87 4.93
CA ASN A 73 2.52 5.04 4.46
C ASN A 73 1.27 4.59 3.69
N VAL A 74 0.22 5.41 3.72
CA VAL A 74 -1.05 5.11 3.06
C VAL A 74 -1.47 6.28 2.17
N TRP A 75 -1.69 5.98 0.91
CA TRP A 75 -2.13 6.92 -0.12
C TRP A 75 -3.54 6.55 -0.62
N LEU A 76 -4.30 7.56 -1.04
CA LEU A 76 -5.66 7.43 -1.56
C LEU A 76 -5.75 8.11 -2.92
N ASP A 77 -5.89 7.33 -3.98
CA ASP A 77 -6.00 7.81 -5.35
C ASP A 77 -6.64 6.76 -6.28
N ASP A 78 -7.08 7.12 -7.48
CA ASP A 78 -7.76 6.23 -8.44
C ASP A 78 -6.74 5.39 -9.23
N TYR A 79 -6.23 4.33 -8.60
CA TYR A 79 -5.16 3.50 -9.15
C TYR A 79 -5.65 2.60 -10.28
N ASN A 80 -6.93 2.23 -10.32
CA ASN A 80 -7.53 1.39 -11.37
C ASN A 80 -8.31 2.16 -12.46
N PHE A 81 -8.42 3.48 -12.33
CA PHE A 81 -9.08 4.39 -13.27
C PHE A 81 -10.59 4.16 -13.41
N ASP A 82 -11.24 3.69 -12.35
CA ASP A 82 -12.69 3.44 -12.31
C ASP A 82 -13.50 4.63 -11.74
N GLY A 83 -12.83 5.71 -11.32
CA GLY A 83 -13.44 6.91 -10.79
C GLY A 83 -13.62 6.91 -9.27
N TYR A 84 -13.23 5.84 -8.57
CA TYR A 84 -13.18 5.77 -7.12
C TYR A 84 -11.73 5.81 -6.63
N LYS A 85 -11.53 6.30 -5.40
CA LYS A 85 -10.19 6.18 -4.81
C LYS A 85 -9.96 4.74 -4.37
N ASP A 86 -8.72 4.33 -4.44
CA ASP A 86 -8.15 3.07 -4.00
C ASP A 86 -7.11 3.34 -2.91
N LEU A 87 -6.60 2.30 -2.25
CA LEU A 87 -5.49 2.42 -1.29
C LEU A 87 -4.19 1.97 -1.94
N LYS A 88 -3.12 2.73 -1.75
CA LYS A 88 -1.74 2.25 -1.88
C LYS A 88 -1.08 2.28 -0.51
N ILE A 89 -0.47 1.18 -0.12
CA ILE A 89 0.17 1.02 1.18
C ILE A 89 1.64 0.68 0.94
N ASP A 90 2.53 1.60 1.29
CA ASP A 90 3.98 1.47 1.12
C ASP A 90 4.64 1.06 2.43
N PHE A 91 5.45 0.02 2.42
CA PHE A 91 6.18 -0.55 3.55
C PHE A 91 7.66 -0.20 3.47
N TYR A 92 8.24 0.13 4.62
CA TYR A 92 9.64 0.55 4.72
C TYR A 92 10.35 -0.27 5.80
N GLN A 93 11.52 -0.84 5.51
CA GLN A 93 12.31 -1.64 6.48
C GLN A 93 13.16 -0.77 7.42
N SER A 94 13.57 0.44 6.99
CA SER A 94 14.36 1.39 7.80
C SER A 94 14.16 2.82 7.29
N MET A 95 14.78 3.81 7.95
CA MET A 95 14.77 5.22 7.53
C MET A 95 15.53 5.49 6.20
N GLY A 96 16.10 4.47 5.55
CA GLY A 96 16.72 4.59 4.23
C GLY A 96 15.75 4.23 3.11
N GLU A 97 15.76 5.03 2.03
CA GLU A 97 14.93 4.89 0.81
C GLU A 97 15.14 3.58 0.02
N ALA A 98 16.05 2.71 0.47
CA ALA A 98 16.62 1.67 -0.38
C ALA A 98 15.62 0.59 -0.84
N TYR A 99 14.49 0.41 -0.15
CA TYR A 99 13.54 -0.66 -0.46
C TYR A 99 12.10 -0.28 -0.09
N THR A 100 11.33 0.20 -1.07
CA THR A 100 9.88 0.40 -0.96
C THR A 100 9.15 -0.78 -1.58
N TYR A 101 8.26 -1.41 -0.80
CA TYR A 101 7.34 -2.45 -1.29
C TYR A 101 5.93 -1.98 -0.98
N GLY A 102 4.94 -2.31 -1.80
CA GLY A 102 3.61 -1.81 -1.54
C GLY A 102 2.45 -2.54 -2.19
N TYR A 103 1.35 -2.62 -1.46
CA TYR A 103 0.12 -3.19 -1.97
C TYR A 103 -0.83 -2.11 -2.49
N ILE A 104 -1.46 -2.38 -3.62
CA ILE A 104 -2.66 -1.66 -4.06
C ILE A 104 -3.89 -2.49 -3.65
N LEU A 105 -4.86 -1.83 -3.02
CA LEU A 105 -6.18 -2.38 -2.74
C LEU A 105 -7.22 -1.52 -3.47
N THR A 106 -7.94 -2.08 -4.42
CA THR A 106 -8.95 -1.32 -5.17
C THR A 106 -10.31 -1.36 -4.50
N PHE A 107 -11.03 -0.25 -4.49
CA PHE A 107 -12.36 -0.15 -3.90
C PHE A 107 -13.46 -0.52 -4.92
N ASN A 108 -14.27 -1.51 -4.57
CA ASN A 108 -15.44 -1.91 -5.36
C ASN A 108 -16.70 -1.30 -4.72
N GLN A 109 -17.24 -0.23 -5.33
CA GLN A 109 -18.40 0.49 -4.77
C GLN A 109 -19.67 -0.39 -4.65
N PRO A 110 -20.13 -1.14 -5.66
CA PRO A 110 -21.31 -2.01 -5.53
C PRO A 110 -21.22 -2.99 -4.36
N GLY A 111 -20.03 -3.56 -4.13
CA GLY A 111 -19.80 -4.50 -3.03
C GLY A 111 -19.42 -3.83 -1.70
N ASN A 112 -19.09 -2.54 -1.71
CA ASN A 112 -18.49 -1.82 -0.59
C ASN A 112 -17.31 -2.60 0.03
N THR A 113 -16.43 -3.07 -0.85
CA THR A 113 -15.33 -4.01 -0.52
C THR A 113 -14.02 -3.51 -1.08
N LEU A 114 -12.92 -3.95 -0.47
CA LEU A 114 -11.57 -3.79 -1.01
C LEU A 114 -11.13 -5.09 -1.68
N THR A 115 -10.37 -4.98 -2.77
CA THR A 115 -9.74 -6.12 -3.44
C THR A 115 -8.23 -5.94 -3.42
N LEU A 116 -7.51 -6.89 -2.83
CA LEU A 116 -6.05 -6.90 -2.80
C LEU A 116 -5.47 -7.31 -4.16
N HIS A 117 -4.44 -6.60 -4.60
CA HIS A 117 -3.66 -6.94 -5.79
C HIS A 117 -2.26 -7.39 -5.40
N PRO A 118 -2.05 -8.71 -5.15
CA PRO A 118 -0.79 -9.17 -4.57
C PRO A 118 0.43 -8.94 -5.49
N GLY A 119 0.20 -8.90 -6.81
CA GLY A 119 1.25 -8.66 -7.79
C GLY A 119 1.83 -7.24 -7.80
N THR A 120 1.35 -6.33 -6.94
CA THR A 120 1.90 -4.97 -6.85
C THR A 120 3.01 -4.82 -5.82
N ILE A 121 3.20 -5.79 -4.92
CA ILE A 121 4.15 -5.68 -3.79
C ILE A 121 5.56 -5.30 -4.22
N GLU A 122 6.01 -5.82 -5.36
CA GLU A 122 7.37 -5.60 -5.88
C GLU A 122 7.48 -4.40 -6.83
N ILE A 123 6.43 -3.55 -6.91
CA ILE A 123 6.42 -2.41 -7.81
C ILE A 123 6.58 -1.13 -6.97
N PRO A 124 7.81 -0.66 -6.76
CA PRO A 124 8.09 0.50 -5.92
C PRO A 124 7.57 1.79 -6.56
N ASP A 125 7.42 2.82 -5.72
CA ASP A 125 7.30 4.23 -6.15
C ASP A 125 6.30 4.46 -7.30
N LEU A 126 5.13 3.82 -7.16
CA LEU A 126 4.03 3.94 -8.11
C LEU A 126 3.31 5.27 -8.01
N ASP A 127 3.27 5.98 -9.13
CA ASP A 127 2.47 7.19 -9.38
C ASP A 127 1.43 6.94 -10.48
N ILE A 128 0.40 7.79 -10.51
CA ILE A 128 -0.66 7.74 -11.51
C ILE A 128 -0.41 8.73 -12.65
N ASP A 129 -0.49 8.25 -13.89
CA ASP A 129 -0.66 9.08 -15.08
C ASP A 129 -2.12 9.01 -15.55
N ALA A 130 -2.94 9.90 -15.02
CA ALA A 130 -4.37 9.98 -15.29
C ALA A 130 -4.68 10.24 -16.78
N LYS A 131 -3.77 10.91 -17.52
CA LYS A 131 -3.98 11.21 -18.94
C LYS A 131 -3.89 9.95 -19.79
N SER A 132 -2.91 9.10 -19.53
CA SER A 132 -2.72 7.85 -20.27
C SER A 132 -3.43 6.64 -19.63
N LYS A 133 -4.02 6.82 -18.44
CA LYS A 133 -4.58 5.75 -17.61
C LYS A 133 -3.56 4.63 -17.37
N THR A 134 -2.35 5.03 -17.00
CA THR A 134 -1.27 4.11 -16.65
C THR A 134 -0.69 4.43 -15.29
N LEU A 135 -0.06 3.42 -14.68
CA LEU A 135 0.76 3.63 -13.50
C LEU A 135 2.23 3.70 -13.92
N ILE A 136 2.99 4.58 -13.27
CA ILE A 136 4.42 4.79 -13.52
C ILE A 136 5.17 4.45 -12.25
N SER A 137 6.13 3.52 -12.34
CA SER A 137 7.10 3.27 -11.29
C SER A 137 8.43 3.89 -11.70
N THR A 138 9.04 4.66 -10.81
CA THR A 138 10.36 5.26 -11.02
C THR A 138 11.32 4.77 -9.97
N VAL A 139 12.38 4.08 -10.38
CA VAL A 139 13.42 3.56 -9.47
C VAL A 139 14.74 4.23 -9.78
N TYR A 140 15.50 4.58 -8.75
CA TYR A 140 16.86 5.07 -8.87
C TYR A 140 17.84 4.02 -8.36
N SER A 141 19.01 3.95 -8.99
CA SER A 141 20.16 3.18 -8.49
C SER A 141 20.49 3.57 -7.06
N ASN A 142 20.84 2.61 -6.21
CA ASN A 142 21.34 2.92 -4.88
C ASN A 142 22.84 3.23 -4.97
N PRO A 143 23.27 4.47 -4.65
CA PRO A 143 24.66 4.89 -4.83
C PRO A 143 25.67 4.10 -3.98
N HIS A 144 25.21 3.35 -2.97
CA HIS A 144 26.06 2.52 -2.12
C HIS A 144 26.28 1.11 -2.66
N THR A 145 25.37 0.60 -3.50
CA THR A 145 25.43 -0.77 -4.03
C THR A 145 25.69 -0.82 -5.52
N ASP A 146 25.30 0.23 -6.25
CA ASP A 146 25.39 0.30 -7.71
C ASP A 146 26.50 1.29 -8.10
N PRO A 147 27.56 0.84 -8.80
CA PRO A 147 28.63 1.73 -9.24
C PRO A 147 28.18 2.69 -10.35
N GLU A 148 27.13 2.31 -11.10
CA GLU A 148 26.55 3.15 -12.15
C GLU A 148 25.24 3.76 -11.67
N LYS A 149 25.13 5.10 -11.77
CA LYS A 149 23.89 5.79 -11.48
C LYS A 149 22.88 5.59 -12.61
N PHE A 150 21.69 5.13 -12.28
CA PHE A 150 20.61 4.98 -13.26
C PHE A 150 19.26 5.44 -12.71
N LYS A 151 18.36 5.73 -13.64
CA LYS A 151 16.92 5.90 -13.41
C LYS A 151 16.20 4.88 -14.28
N GLU A 152 15.38 4.04 -13.68
CA GLU A 152 14.48 3.14 -14.38
C GLU A 152 13.05 3.69 -14.32
N VAL A 153 12.35 3.70 -15.45
CA VAL A 153 10.95 4.07 -15.54
C VAL A 153 10.18 2.90 -16.16
N SER A 154 9.26 2.35 -15.38
CA SER A 154 8.37 1.27 -15.80
C SER A 154 6.94 1.79 -15.88
N LYS A 155 6.24 1.47 -16.97
CA LYS A 155 4.83 1.83 -17.18
C LYS A 155 3.95 0.61 -17.16
N TYR A 156 2.79 0.74 -16.52
CA TYR A 156 1.87 -0.36 -16.31
C TYR A 156 0.43 0.02 -16.65
N SER A 157 -0.37 -0.97 -17.05
CA SER A 157 -1.82 -0.82 -17.22
C SER A 157 -2.56 -1.99 -16.62
N TRP A 158 -3.76 -1.76 -16.13
CA TRP A 158 -4.68 -2.83 -15.75
C TRP A 158 -5.18 -3.61 -16.96
N LYS A 159 -5.07 -4.94 -16.91
CA LYS A 159 -5.70 -5.88 -17.83
C LYS A 159 -6.32 -7.02 -17.03
N ASN A 160 -7.63 -7.16 -17.10
CA ASN A 160 -8.39 -8.21 -16.40
C ASN A 160 -8.12 -8.24 -14.89
N GLY A 161 -8.10 -7.08 -14.23
CA GLY A 161 -7.86 -6.98 -12.79
C GLY A 161 -6.42 -7.29 -12.37
N THR A 162 -5.46 -7.33 -13.30
CA THR A 162 -4.04 -7.47 -13.00
C THR A 162 -3.23 -6.37 -13.65
N LEU A 163 -2.24 -5.85 -12.94
CA LEU A 163 -1.33 -4.85 -13.47
C LEU A 163 -0.33 -5.50 -14.44
N ARG A 164 -0.21 -4.98 -15.66
CA ARG A 164 0.67 -5.50 -16.71
C ARG A 164 1.70 -4.46 -17.13
N LEU A 165 2.97 -4.86 -17.15
CA LEU A 165 4.06 -4.05 -17.66
C LEU A 165 3.85 -3.79 -19.16
N LEU A 166 3.87 -2.52 -19.55
CA LEU A 166 3.77 -2.06 -20.93
C LEU A 166 5.15 -1.75 -21.52
N SER A 167 5.97 -1.05 -20.75
CA SER A 167 7.31 -0.65 -21.16
C SER A 167 8.20 -0.45 -19.95
N LYS A 168 9.49 -0.72 -20.11
CA LYS A 168 10.53 -0.47 -19.12
C LYS A 168 11.71 0.20 -19.82
N GLN A 169 12.16 1.33 -19.30
CA GLN A 169 13.26 2.12 -19.87
C GLN A 169 14.25 2.47 -18.76
N GLN A 170 15.53 2.23 -19.00
CA GLN A 170 16.61 2.59 -18.08
C GLN A 170 17.45 3.70 -18.70
N TYR A 171 17.69 4.75 -17.94
CA TYR A 171 18.50 5.90 -18.30
C TYR A 171 19.74 5.92 -17.42
N ARG A 172 20.91 6.01 -18.04
CA ARG A 172 22.16 6.27 -17.32
C ARG A 172 22.17 7.75 -16.88
N LEU A 173 22.48 7.98 -15.61
CA LEU A 173 22.64 9.33 -15.07
C LEU A 173 24.12 9.69 -15.14
N GLN A 174 24.40 10.92 -15.57
CA GLN A 174 25.75 11.49 -15.62
C GLN A 174 26.16 12.04 -14.25
#